data_AF-A0A6C0CZL7-F1
#
_entry.id   AF-A0A6C0CZL7-F1
#
_cell.length_a   1.000
_cell.length_b   1.000
_cell.length_c   1.000
_cell.angle_alpha   90.00
_cell.angle_beta   90.00
_cell.angle_gamma   90.00
#
_symmetry.space_group_name_H-M   'P 1'
#
loop_
_entity.id
_entity.type
_entity.pdbx_description
1 polymer ?
#
loop_
_entity_poly.entity_id
_entity_poly.type
_entity_poly.pdbx_seq_one_letter_code
_entity_poly.pdbx_strand_id
1 'polypeptide(L)'
;MLEINPCLACKLKYPDSPNDNKQLNNITDLNNCVYETIAAFNGDTSVDQIAYNQNAVACIQNEIKRLNLDGCEFRPAPPPIWLNVPHYLPRLLASGLNPDQALQKCNEYCDNDGRNTNQCKDNCQTDRNAIIENYTHIKDEKLSTTANNIIIISAVILLIVVFLIIMLYNINKNKKIFYK
;
A
#
# COMPACT_ATOMS: atom_id res chain seq x y z
N MET A 1 5.34 -18.43 -5.01
CA MET A 1 5.72 -17.21 -5.76
C MET A 1 4.68 -16.16 -5.42
N LEU A 2 5.08 -14.94 -5.03
CA LEU A 2 4.12 -13.87 -4.75
C LEU A 2 3.42 -13.48 -6.05
N GLU A 3 2.11 -13.29 -5.99
CA GLU A 3 1.36 -12.77 -7.12
C GLU A 3 1.48 -11.24 -7.14
N ILE A 4 1.74 -10.66 -8.32
CA ILE A 4 1.93 -9.22 -8.47
C ILE A 4 1.05 -8.64 -9.58
N ASN A 5 0.64 -7.38 -9.42
CA ASN A 5 -0.05 -6.56 -10.41
C ASN A 5 0.70 -5.23 -10.66
N PRO A 6 1.75 -5.25 -11.49
CA PRO A 6 2.53 -4.06 -11.85
C PRO A 6 1.69 -2.94 -12.48
N CYS A 7 0.70 -3.30 -13.30
CA CYS A 7 -0.19 -2.35 -13.97
C CYS A 7 -0.96 -1.50 -12.96
N LEU A 8 -1.55 -2.14 -11.94
CA LEU A 8 -2.29 -1.44 -10.89
C LEU A 8 -1.36 -0.51 -10.10
N ALA A 9 -0.19 -1.00 -9.69
CA ALA A 9 0.78 -0.20 -8.94
C ALA A 9 1.22 1.05 -9.70
N CYS A 10 1.54 0.92 -10.98
CA CYS A 10 1.99 2.04 -11.79
C CYS A 10 0.87 3.04 -12.10
N LYS A 11 -0.39 2.60 -12.20
CA LYS A 11 -1.54 3.50 -12.28
C LYS A 11 -1.79 4.28 -10.98
N LEU A 12 -1.44 3.71 -9.83
CA LEU A 12 -1.49 4.43 -8.55
C LEU A 12 -0.36 5.46 -8.44
N LYS A 13 0.82 5.15 -8.99
CA LYS A 13 1.95 6.07 -9.09
C LYS A 13 1.67 7.23 -10.04
N TYR A 14 1.01 6.95 -11.15
CA TYR A 14 0.66 7.90 -12.18
C TYR A 14 -0.87 8.02 -12.31
N PRO A 15 -1.54 8.62 -11.31
CA PRO A 15 -2.99 8.73 -11.32
C PRO A 15 -3.46 9.64 -12.46
N ASP A 16 -4.64 9.35 -12.99
CA ASP A 16 -5.33 10.25 -13.91
C ASP A 16 -5.56 11.62 -13.23
N SER A 17 -5.04 12.70 -13.80
CA SER A 17 -5.41 14.06 -13.40
C SER A 17 -6.62 14.51 -14.24
N PRO A 18 -7.80 14.68 -13.65
CA PRO A 18 -9.00 15.09 -14.39
C PRO A 18 -8.96 16.56 -14.84
N ASN A 19 -8.08 17.39 -14.27
CA ASN A 19 -8.06 18.84 -14.48
C ASN A 19 -6.86 19.36 -15.27
N ASP A 20 -5.87 18.51 -15.53
CA ASP A 20 -4.74 18.90 -16.36
C ASP A 20 -4.92 18.31 -17.75
N ASN A 21 -4.90 19.16 -18.78
CA ASN A 21 -4.62 18.76 -20.17
C ASN A 21 -3.19 18.15 -20.33
N LYS A 22 -2.59 17.63 -19.25
CA LYS A 22 -1.42 16.75 -19.17
C LYS A 22 -1.81 15.27 -19.23
N GLN A 23 -3.02 14.95 -19.68
CA GLN A 23 -3.24 13.64 -20.30
C GLN A 23 -2.14 13.48 -21.36
N LEU A 24 -1.38 12.38 -21.35
CA LEU A 24 -0.56 11.89 -22.47
C LEU A 24 0.97 12.02 -22.46
N ASN A 25 1.62 12.55 -21.41
CA ASN A 25 3.07 12.29 -21.25
C ASN A 25 3.38 10.94 -20.58
N ASN A 26 2.38 10.26 -20.01
CA ASN A 26 2.63 9.14 -19.10
C ASN A 26 2.40 7.74 -19.69
N ILE A 27 1.97 7.54 -20.94
CA ILE A 27 1.86 6.14 -21.43
C ILE A 27 3.24 5.47 -21.50
N THR A 28 4.27 6.25 -21.84
CA THR A 28 5.67 5.83 -21.78
C THR A 28 6.12 5.59 -20.35
N ASP A 29 5.84 6.52 -19.42
CA ASP A 29 6.21 6.36 -18.00
C ASP A 29 5.48 5.19 -17.34
N LEU A 30 4.22 4.97 -17.68
CA LEU A 30 3.42 3.81 -17.26
C LEU A 30 4.04 2.53 -17.82
N ASN A 31 4.38 2.50 -19.12
CA ASN A 31 5.05 1.35 -19.75
C ASN A 31 6.39 1.06 -19.06
N ASN A 32 7.21 2.08 -18.85
CA ASN A 32 8.48 1.99 -18.13
C ASN A 32 8.25 1.42 -16.73
N CYS A 33 7.40 2.03 -15.92
CA CYS A 33 7.11 1.57 -14.57
C CYS A 33 6.63 0.11 -14.53
N VAL A 34 5.72 -0.28 -15.44
CA VAL A 34 5.21 -1.66 -15.48
C VAL A 34 6.33 -2.65 -15.73
N TYR A 35 7.18 -2.38 -16.72
CA TYR A 35 8.31 -3.24 -17.04
C TYR A 35 9.42 -3.18 -15.99
N GLU A 36 9.73 -2.03 -15.41
CA GLU A 36 10.70 -1.88 -14.30
C GLU A 36 10.27 -2.73 -13.10
N THR A 37 8.99 -2.66 -12.72
CA THR A 37 8.43 -3.45 -11.62
C THR A 37 8.53 -4.95 -11.94
N ILE A 38 8.22 -5.37 -13.17
CA ILE A 38 8.36 -6.78 -13.57
C ILE A 38 9.83 -7.22 -13.48
N ALA A 39 10.78 -6.43 -14.00
CA ALA A 39 12.20 -6.75 -13.97
C ALA A 39 12.69 -6.89 -12.53
N ALA A 40 12.31 -5.94 -11.68
CA ALA A 40 12.67 -5.93 -10.27
C ALA A 40 12.23 -7.22 -9.54
N PHE A 41 11.00 -7.69 -9.78
CA PHE A 41 10.50 -8.93 -9.18
C PHE A 41 11.08 -10.20 -9.80
N ASN A 42 11.52 -10.16 -11.05
CA ASN A 42 12.28 -11.25 -11.68
C ASN A 42 13.75 -11.30 -11.22
N GLY A 43 14.27 -10.22 -10.61
CA GLY A 43 15.69 -10.07 -10.32
C GLY A 43 16.53 -9.71 -11.54
N ASP A 44 15.89 -9.21 -12.60
CA ASP A 44 16.56 -8.75 -13.82
C ASP A 44 17.24 -7.39 -13.56
N THR A 45 18.37 -7.17 -14.25
CA THR A 45 19.15 -5.92 -14.15
C THR A 45 18.81 -4.91 -15.24
N SER A 46 18.09 -5.36 -16.27
CA SER A 46 17.61 -4.57 -17.39
C SER A 46 16.26 -5.09 -17.84
N VAL A 47 15.38 -4.20 -18.30
CA VAL A 47 14.09 -4.56 -18.88
C VAL A 47 14.23 -5.36 -20.18
N ASP A 48 15.36 -5.22 -20.88
CA ASP A 48 15.65 -6.01 -22.09
C ASP A 48 15.78 -7.52 -21.81
N GLN A 49 15.94 -7.91 -20.54
CA GLN A 49 15.99 -9.30 -20.11
C GLN A 49 14.60 -9.91 -19.91
N ILE A 50 13.54 -9.07 -19.86
CA ILE A 50 12.17 -9.54 -19.65
C ILE A 50 11.64 -10.18 -20.93
N ALA A 51 11.23 -11.44 -20.82
CA ALA A 51 10.40 -12.07 -21.85
C ALA A 51 9.07 -11.33 -22.04
N TYR A 52 8.49 -11.43 -23.23
CA TYR A 52 7.19 -10.83 -23.54
C TYR A 52 6.13 -11.13 -22.46
N ASN A 53 5.54 -10.08 -21.88
CA ASN A 53 4.54 -10.20 -20.82
C ASN A 53 3.17 -9.75 -21.32
N GLN A 54 2.26 -10.71 -21.52
CA GLN A 54 0.90 -10.46 -22.04
C GLN A 54 0.10 -9.51 -21.16
N ASN A 55 0.25 -9.56 -19.83
CA ASN A 55 -0.49 -8.72 -18.90
C ASN A 55 0.01 -7.27 -18.95
N ALA A 56 1.32 -7.07 -19.07
CA ALA A 56 1.92 -5.75 -19.29
C ALA A 56 1.41 -5.16 -20.61
N VAL A 57 1.44 -5.94 -21.69
CA VAL A 57 0.96 -5.50 -23.00
C VAL A 57 -0.52 -5.15 -22.97
N ALA A 58 -1.36 -5.99 -22.37
CA ALA A 58 -2.79 -5.72 -22.24
C ALA A 58 -3.06 -4.46 -21.43
N CYS A 59 -2.31 -4.23 -20.34
CA CYS A 59 -2.40 -3.00 -19.55
C CYS A 59 -2.19 -1.76 -20.42
N ILE A 60 -1.08 -1.72 -21.15
CA ILE A 60 -0.72 -0.56 -21.98
C ILE A 60 -1.66 -0.38 -23.16
N GLN A 61 -2.09 -1.47 -23.82
CA GLN A 61 -3.08 -1.41 -24.90
C GLN A 61 -4.43 -0.86 -24.43
N ASN A 62 -4.88 -1.25 -23.23
CA ASN A 62 -6.12 -0.75 -22.67
C ASN A 62 -6.04 0.76 -22.39
N GLU A 63 -4.89 1.25 -21.93
CA GLU A 63 -4.69 2.68 -21.70
C GLU A 63 -4.59 3.48 -23.00
N ILE A 64 -3.88 2.97 -24.02
CA ILE A 64 -3.85 3.57 -25.37
C ILE A 64 -5.28 3.73 -25.91
N LYS A 65 -6.10 2.68 -25.82
CA LYS A 65 -7.50 2.71 -26.25
C LYS A 65 -8.34 3.69 -25.43
N ARG A 66 -8.22 3.67 -24.11
CA ARG A 66 -8.98 4.55 -23.21
C ARG A 66 -8.69 6.03 -23.49
N LEU A 67 -7.45 6.35 -23.82
CA LEU A 67 -7.00 7.71 -24.12
C LEU A 67 -7.19 8.10 -25.59
N ASN A 68 -7.78 7.23 -26.41
CA ASN A 68 -7.99 7.42 -27.84
C ASN A 68 -6.70 7.83 -28.59
N LEU A 69 -5.58 7.20 -28.23
CA LEU A 69 -4.30 7.39 -28.91
C LEU A 69 -4.19 6.52 -30.15
N ASP A 70 -3.41 6.99 -31.14
CA ASP A 70 -3.05 6.16 -32.27
C ASP A 70 -2.08 5.04 -31.83
N GLY A 71 -2.51 3.79 -32.01
CA GLY A 71 -1.69 2.61 -31.71
C GLY A 71 -0.47 2.45 -32.63
N CYS A 72 -0.36 3.25 -33.69
CA CYS A 72 0.86 3.31 -34.51
C CYS A 72 2.00 4.05 -33.80
N GLU A 73 1.68 5.06 -32.99
CA GLU A 73 2.66 5.89 -32.26
C GLU A 73 3.11 5.22 -30.96
N PHE A 74 2.21 4.47 -30.31
CA PHE A 74 2.49 3.80 -29.05
C PHE A 74 2.37 2.29 -29.21
N ARG A 75 3.52 1.60 -29.17
CA ARG A 75 3.56 0.13 -29.19
C ARG A 75 3.86 -0.40 -27.80
N PRO A 76 3.03 -1.32 -27.27
CA PRO A 76 3.29 -1.98 -26.01
C PRO A 76 4.47 -2.96 -26.20
N ALA A 77 5.66 -2.51 -25.86
CA ALA A 77 6.88 -3.30 -25.94
C ALA A 77 7.75 -3.02 -24.71
N PRO A 78 8.61 -3.98 -24.30
CA PRO A 78 9.62 -3.71 -23.28
C PRO A 78 10.46 -2.49 -23.70
N PRO A 79 10.50 -1.43 -22.90
CA PRO A 79 11.31 -0.27 -23.19
C PRO A 79 12.81 -0.59 -22.94
N PRO A 80 13.74 -0.03 -23.73
CA PRO A 80 15.16 -0.26 -23.56
C PRO A 80 15.72 0.58 -22.41
N ILE A 81 15.34 0.23 -21.17
CA ILE A 81 15.68 0.98 -19.96
C ILE A 81 16.55 0.17 -19.01
N TRP A 82 17.56 0.86 -18.47
CA TRP A 82 18.44 0.35 -17.42
C TRP A 82 17.87 0.72 -16.06
N LEU A 83 17.83 -0.26 -15.15
CA LEU A 83 17.39 -0.05 -13.76
C LEU A 83 18.49 0.64 -12.95
N ASN A 84 18.64 1.94 -13.16
CA ASN A 84 19.69 2.74 -12.51
C ASN A 84 19.38 3.09 -11.05
N VAL A 85 18.11 3.00 -10.65
CA VAL A 85 17.67 3.22 -9.27
C VAL A 85 17.31 1.87 -8.63
N PRO A 86 17.82 1.57 -7.41
CA PRO A 86 17.59 0.28 -6.78
C PRO A 86 16.11 -0.03 -6.51
N HIS A 87 15.75 -1.30 -6.68
CA HIS A 87 14.50 -1.90 -6.20
C HIS A 87 14.82 -2.90 -5.08
N TYR A 88 14.92 -2.40 -3.83
CA TYR A 88 15.30 -3.28 -2.71
C TYR A 88 14.16 -4.20 -2.26
N LEU A 89 12.91 -3.82 -2.49
CA LEU A 89 11.75 -4.48 -1.91
C LEU A 89 11.61 -5.94 -2.34
N PRO A 90 11.72 -6.32 -3.63
CA PRO A 90 11.61 -7.72 -4.04
C PRO A 90 12.65 -8.64 -3.37
N ARG A 91 13.89 -8.15 -3.20
CA ARG A 91 14.94 -8.90 -2.49
C ARG A 91 14.63 -9.07 -1.00
N LEU A 92 14.06 -8.05 -0.37
CA LEU A 92 13.67 -8.10 1.04
C LEU A 92 12.52 -9.10 1.25
N LEU A 93 11.55 -9.18 0.33
CA LEU A 93 10.52 -10.21 0.35
C LEU A 93 11.11 -11.62 0.18
N ALA A 94 12.05 -11.80 -0.75
CA ALA A 94 12.74 -13.07 -0.96
C ALA A 94 13.53 -13.53 0.28
N SER A 95 13.92 -12.60 1.16
CA SER A 95 14.56 -12.91 2.44
C SER A 95 13.60 -13.33 3.57
N GLY A 96 12.29 -13.37 3.30
CA GLY A 96 11.27 -13.84 4.24
C GLY A 96 10.57 -12.73 5.04
N LEU A 97 10.80 -11.45 4.71
CA LEU A 97 10.03 -10.36 5.31
C LEU A 97 8.62 -10.30 4.73
N ASN A 98 7.64 -9.93 5.57
CA ASN A 98 6.31 -9.60 5.08
C ASN A 98 6.32 -8.26 4.31
N PRO A 99 5.29 -7.96 3.50
CA PRO A 99 5.26 -6.76 2.66
C PRO A 99 5.51 -5.43 3.40
N ASP A 100 4.94 -5.24 4.58
CA ASP A 100 5.07 -3.98 5.33
C ASP A 100 6.45 -3.85 5.98
N GLN A 101 6.98 -4.94 6.53
CA GLN A 101 8.36 -4.99 7.03
C GLN A 101 9.37 -4.76 5.91
N ALA A 102 9.12 -5.34 4.73
CA ALA A 102 9.95 -5.14 3.55
C ALA A 102 9.91 -3.69 3.08
N LEU A 103 8.74 -3.03 3.06
CA LEU A 103 8.63 -1.62 2.71
C LEU A 103 9.42 -0.73 3.68
N GLN A 104 9.25 -0.93 4.99
CA GLN A 104 9.98 -0.14 6.00
C GLN A 104 11.50 -0.27 5.78
N LYS A 105 12.00 -1.51 5.63
CA LYS A 105 13.42 -1.76 5.44
C LYS A 105 13.94 -1.29 4.08
N CYS A 106 13.09 -1.31 3.05
CA CYS A 106 13.40 -0.74 1.74
C CYS A 106 13.66 0.77 1.85
N ASN A 107 12.80 1.49 2.58
CA ASN A 107 12.97 2.93 2.82
C ASN A 107 14.26 3.23 3.59
N GLU A 108 14.58 2.43 4.62
CA GLU A 108 15.84 2.54 5.36
C GLU A 108 17.06 2.33 4.43
N TYR A 109 16.98 1.38 3.48
CA TYR A 109 18.07 1.14 2.53
C TYR A 109 18.21 2.31 1.54
N CYS A 110 17.11 2.88 1.07
CA CYS A 110 17.12 4.07 0.22
C CYS A 110 17.71 5.31 0.91
N ASP A 111 17.48 5.47 2.22
CA ASP A 111 18.08 6.54 3.01
C ASP A 111 19.59 6.35 3.18
N ASN A 112 20.04 5.11 3.36
CA ASN A 112 21.44 4.78 3.59
C ASN A 112 22.32 4.80 2.30
N ASP A 113 21.77 4.49 1.13
CA ASP A 113 22.51 4.54 -0.15
C ASP A 113 22.79 5.99 -0.60
N GLY A 114 21.98 6.96 -0.15
CA GLY A 114 22.19 8.40 -0.36
C GLY A 114 22.06 8.89 -1.81
N ARG A 115 21.83 8.00 -2.78
CA ARG A 115 21.66 8.31 -4.20
C ARG A 115 20.21 8.14 -4.60
N ASN A 116 19.65 9.14 -5.27
CA ASN A 116 18.27 9.11 -5.78
C ASN A 116 17.24 8.66 -4.72
N THR A 117 17.43 9.04 -3.45
CA THR A 117 16.66 8.54 -2.30
C THR A 117 15.15 8.62 -2.53
N ASN A 118 14.65 9.72 -3.07
CA ASN A 118 13.22 9.89 -3.34
C ASN A 118 12.71 8.90 -4.40
N GLN A 119 13.45 8.72 -5.49
CA GLN A 119 13.08 7.78 -6.54
C GLN A 119 13.20 6.33 -6.05
N CYS A 120 14.20 6.02 -5.22
CA CYS A 120 14.32 4.71 -4.58
C CYS A 120 13.13 4.41 -3.66
N LYS A 121 12.71 5.36 -2.81
CA LYS A 121 11.53 5.21 -1.95
C LYS A 121 10.24 5.08 -2.75
N ASP A 122 10.13 5.82 -3.85
CA ASP A 122 9.02 5.74 -4.79
C ASP A 122 8.96 4.36 -5.48
N ASN A 123 10.12 3.80 -5.85
CA ASN A 123 10.23 2.42 -6.33
C ASN A 123 9.82 1.41 -5.24
N CYS A 124 10.28 1.57 -3.99
CA CYS A 124 9.83 0.74 -2.87
C CYS A 124 8.30 0.75 -2.73
N GLN A 125 7.67 1.93 -2.78
CA GLN A 125 6.22 2.05 -2.66
C GLN A 125 5.50 1.41 -3.85
N THR A 126 6.03 1.60 -5.06
CA THR A 126 5.50 1.00 -6.29
C THR A 126 5.54 -0.53 -6.22
N ASP A 127 6.69 -1.09 -5.84
CA ASP A 127 6.87 -2.53 -5.66
C ASP A 127 5.93 -3.10 -4.60
N ARG A 128 5.75 -2.38 -3.48
CA ARG A 128 4.80 -2.75 -2.41
C ARG A 128 3.36 -2.80 -2.93
N ASN A 129 2.96 -1.78 -3.70
CA ASN A 129 1.63 -1.66 -4.28
C ASN A 129 1.38 -2.71 -5.36
N ALA A 130 2.44 -3.28 -5.94
CA ALA A 130 2.32 -4.33 -6.93
C ALA A 130 1.97 -5.68 -6.29
N ILE A 131 2.18 -5.89 -4.99
CA ILE A 131 1.91 -7.18 -4.35
C ILE A 131 0.41 -7.40 -4.23
N ILE A 132 -0.09 -8.51 -4.80
CA ILE A 132 -1.46 -8.97 -4.59
C ILE A 132 -1.46 -9.80 -3.31
N GLU A 133 -1.89 -9.18 -2.21
CA GLU A 133 -2.12 -9.92 -0.98
C GLU A 133 -3.37 -10.77 -1.15
N ASN A 134 -3.20 -12.10 -1.12
CA ASN A 134 -4.33 -12.98 -0.83
C ASN A 134 -4.82 -12.60 0.57
N TYR A 135 -5.94 -11.87 0.64
CA TYR A 135 -6.62 -11.43 1.85
C TYR A 135 -7.10 -12.64 2.67
N THR A 136 -6.19 -13.35 3.34
CA THR A 136 -6.55 -14.40 4.31
C THR A 136 -6.05 -14.13 5.72
N HIS A 137 -5.38 -12.99 5.99
CA HIS A 137 -4.87 -12.69 7.34
C HIS A 137 -5.17 -11.31 7.92
N ILE A 138 -6.11 -10.53 7.36
CA ILE A 138 -6.51 -9.23 7.91
C ILE A 138 -8.01 -9.22 8.27
N LYS A 139 -8.43 -10.14 9.13
CA LYS A 139 -9.68 -9.96 9.90
C LYS A 139 -9.47 -9.92 11.42
N ASP A 140 -8.28 -10.28 11.90
CA ASP A 140 -8.06 -10.44 13.34
C ASP A 140 -7.60 -9.15 14.04
N GLU A 141 -6.92 -8.23 13.35
CA GLU A 141 -6.34 -7.06 14.01
C GLU A 141 -7.34 -5.91 14.21
N LYS A 142 -8.21 -5.63 13.22
CA LYS A 142 -9.28 -4.62 13.37
C LYS A 142 -10.40 -5.07 14.32
N LEU A 143 -10.62 -6.38 14.47
CA LEU A 143 -11.63 -6.91 15.41
C LEU A 143 -11.13 -6.81 16.87
N SER A 144 -9.83 -6.98 17.10
CA SER A 144 -9.21 -6.89 18.44
C SER A 144 -9.22 -5.46 18.99
N THR A 145 -8.89 -4.45 18.18
CA THR A 145 -8.85 -3.06 18.64
C THR A 145 -10.25 -2.51 18.96
N THR A 146 -11.27 -2.89 18.18
CA THR A 146 -12.66 -2.52 18.47
C THR A 146 -13.18 -3.23 19.72
N ALA A 147 -12.83 -4.51 19.93
CA ALA A 147 -13.22 -5.25 21.13
C ALA A 147 -12.61 -4.64 22.42
N ASN A 148 -11.33 -4.27 22.39
CA ASN A 148 -10.67 -3.64 23.55
C ASN A 148 -11.30 -2.30 23.93
N ASN A 149 -11.64 -1.46 22.95
CA ASN A 149 -12.30 -0.19 23.23
C ASN A 149 -13.71 -0.38 23.84
N ILE A 150 -14.46 -1.39 23.40
CA ILE A 150 -15.78 -1.71 23.97
C ILE A 150 -15.64 -2.18 25.44
N ILE A 151 -14.65 -3.02 25.74
CA ILE A 151 -14.40 -3.51 27.10
C ILE A 151 -14.08 -2.33 28.05
N ILE A 152 -13.20 -1.41 27.63
CA ILE A 152 -12.83 -0.23 28.42
C ILE A 152 -14.06 0.64 28.71
N ILE A 153 -14.88 0.93 27.67
CA ILE A 153 -16.09 1.74 27.83
C ILE A 153 -17.07 1.07 28.81
N SER A 154 -17.26 -0.25 28.69
CA SER A 154 -18.15 -1.00 29.58
C SER A 154 -17.71 -0.96 31.05
N ALA A 155 -16.41 -1.07 31.32
CA ALA A 155 -15.84 -0.98 32.67
C ALA A 155 -16.02 0.42 33.29
N VAL A 156 -15.82 1.48 32.51
CA VAL A 156 -16.00 2.87 32.98
C VAL A 156 -17.47 3.14 33.34
N ILE A 157 -18.42 2.68 32.51
CA ILE A 157 -19.85 2.84 32.79
C ILE A 157 -20.23 2.12 34.08
N LEU A 158 -19.74 0.90 34.30
CA LEU A 158 -20.01 0.13 35.52
C LEU A 158 -19.53 0.88 36.78
N LEU A 159 -18.33 1.46 36.74
CA LEU A 159 -17.78 2.24 37.87
C LEU A 159 -18.64 3.48 38.19
N ILE A 160 -19.14 4.18 37.18
CA ILE A 160 -20.01 5.35 37.35
C ILE A 160 -21.32 4.92 38.04
N VAL A 161 -21.93 3.82 37.60
CA VAL A 161 -23.18 3.30 38.20
C VAL A 161 -22.97 2.92 39.67
N VAL A 162 -21.88 2.22 39.99
CA VAL A 162 -21.55 1.85 41.38
C VAL A 162 -21.38 3.09 42.25
N PHE A 163 -20.68 4.12 41.76
CA PHE A 163 -20.49 5.37 42.49
C PHE A 163 -21.82 6.08 42.79
N LEU A 164 -22.74 6.13 41.81
CA LEU A 164 -24.07 6.71 42.00
C LEU A 164 -24.90 5.95 43.04
N ILE A 165 -24.83 4.61 43.06
CA ILE A 165 -25.52 3.79 44.07
C ILE A 165 -24.98 4.09 45.47
N ILE A 166 -23.66 4.20 45.63
CA ILE A 166 -23.04 4.55 46.92
C ILE A 166 -23.48 5.94 47.38
N MET A 167 -23.50 6.92 46.47
CA MET A 167 -23.97 8.28 46.78
C MET A 167 -25.43 8.30 47.23
N LEU A 168 -26.32 7.60 46.51
CA LEU A 168 -27.74 7.49 46.87
C LEU A 168 -27.95 6.78 48.22
N TYR A 169 -27.18 5.73 48.48
CA TYR A 169 -27.21 5.02 49.77
C TYR A 169 -26.82 5.95 50.93
N ASN A 170 -25.75 6.73 50.77
CA ASN A 170 -25.29 7.69 51.78
C ASN A 170 -26.32 8.81 52.03
N ILE A 171 -26.95 9.33 50.97
CA ILE A 171 -28.03 10.33 51.10
C ILE A 171 -29.22 9.74 51.89
N ASN A 172 -29.66 8.52 51.57
CA ASN A 172 -30.77 7.88 52.28
C ASN A 172 -30.43 7.55 53.74
N LYS A 173 -29.19 7.13 54.02
CA LYS A 173 -28.71 6.89 55.39
C LYS A 173 -28.75 8.18 56.22
N ASN A 174 -28.27 9.29 55.65
CA ASN A 174 -28.28 10.58 56.34
C ASN A 174 -29.70 11.10 56.60
N LYS A 175 -30.64 10.89 55.68
CA LYS A 175 -32.06 11.26 55.93
C LYS A 175 -32.66 10.51 57.12
N LYS A 176 -32.31 9.25 57.37
CA LYS A 176 -32.83 8.49 58.53
C LYS A 176 -32.34 9.01 59.88
N ILE A 177 -31.27 9.81 59.94
CA ILE A 177 -30.75 10.39 61.19
C ILE A 177 -31.55 11.63 61.60
N PHE A 178 -32.17 12.35 60.65
CA PHE A 178 -32.91 13.59 60.92
C PHE A 178 -34.39 13.40 61.30
N TYR A 179 -34.91 12.17 61.25
CA TYR A 179 -36.31 11.85 61.61
C TYR A 179 -36.42 11.02 62.91
N LYS A 180 -35.45 11.15 63.81
CA LYS A 180 -35.51 10.63 65.18
C LYS A 180 -35.44 11.80 66.16
#